data_AF-A0A1V5WUE4-F1
#
_entry.id   AF-A0A1V5WUE4-F1
#
_cell.length_a   1.000
_cell.length_b   1.000
_cell.length_c   1.000
_cell.angle_alpha   90.00
_cell.angle_beta   90.00
_cell.angle_gamma   90.00
#
_symmetry.space_group_name_H-M   'P 1'
#
loop_
_entity.id
_entity.type
_entity.pdbx_description
1 polymer ?
#
loop_
_entity_poly.entity_id
_entity_poly.type
_entity_poly.pdbx_seq_one_letter_code
_entity_poly.pdbx_strand_id
1 'polypeptide(L)'
;MSSIESNQESKTLLTDEEVLNLKREEQPYNFDNPEFTFIPKGVHNWRQEGPYCVCRSCEIHHAVFIGIDKMMIGIDENGVPILKSR
;
A
#
# COMPACT_ATOMS: atom_id res chain seq x y z
N MET A 1 -28.60 -13.09 37.46
CA MET A 1 -27.14 -13.05 37.62
C MET A 1 -26.54 -13.71 36.38
N SER A 2 -26.09 -12.89 35.43
CA SER A 2 -25.46 -13.35 34.19
C SER A 2 -23.96 -13.16 34.37
N SER A 3 -23.22 -14.26 34.42
CA SER A 3 -21.77 -14.27 34.48
C SER A 3 -21.21 -13.95 33.10
N ILE A 4 -20.65 -12.75 32.95
CA ILE A 4 -19.88 -12.36 31.77
C ILE A 4 -18.46 -12.85 32.01
N GLU A 5 -18.06 -13.93 31.35
CA GLU A 5 -16.68 -14.40 31.34
C GLU A 5 -15.84 -13.42 30.49
N SER A 6 -14.96 -12.67 31.16
CA SER A 6 -14.00 -11.78 30.50
C SER A 6 -12.86 -12.62 29.91
N ASN A 7 -12.93 -12.88 28.60
CA ASN A 7 -11.82 -13.47 27.87
C ASN A 7 -10.77 -12.38 27.58
N GLN A 8 -9.94 -12.04 28.57
CA GLN A 8 -8.73 -11.24 28.36
C GLN A 8 -7.62 -12.18 27.90
N GLU A 9 -7.45 -12.29 26.57
CA GLU A 9 -6.27 -12.90 25.99
C GLU A 9 -5.01 -12.16 26.48
N SER A 10 -4.21 -12.85 27.28
CA SER A 10 -2.92 -12.38 27.75
C SER A 10 -1.97 -12.31 26.55
N LYS A 11 -1.71 -11.09 26.06
CA LYS A 11 -0.58 -10.83 25.16
C LYS A 11 0.69 -11.21 25.90
N THR A 12 1.25 -12.35 25.56
CA THR A 12 2.52 -12.85 26.09
C THR A 12 3.62 -11.89 25.65
N LEU A 13 4.32 -11.28 26.61
CA LEU A 13 5.50 -10.46 26.34
C LEU A 13 6.62 -11.40 25.87
N LEU A 14 7.25 -11.07 24.75
CA LEU A 14 8.42 -11.79 24.25
C LEU A 14 9.52 -11.76 25.31
N THR A 15 10.18 -12.90 25.50
CA THR A 15 11.31 -13.03 26.41
C THR A 15 12.54 -12.30 25.86
N ASP A 16 13.45 -11.91 26.75
CA ASP A 16 14.68 -11.21 26.38
C ASP A 16 15.55 -12.03 25.40
N GLU A 17 15.47 -13.36 25.46
CA GLU A 17 16.16 -14.27 24.53
C GLU A 17 15.53 -14.26 23.12
N GLU A 18 14.20 -14.22 23.03
CA GLU A 18 13.48 -14.09 21.77
C GLU A 18 13.76 -12.73 21.10
N VAL A 19 13.82 -11.66 21.89
CA VAL A 19 14.24 -10.32 21.42
C VAL A 19 15.70 -10.33 20.95
N LEU A 20 16.60 -11.03 21.64
CA LEU A 20 18.01 -11.14 21.26
C LEU A 20 18.21 -11.95 19.97
N ASN A 21 17.36 -12.95 19.72
CA ASN A 21 17.39 -13.74 18.49
C ASN A 21 16.83 -12.96 17.31
N LEU A 22 15.77 -12.15 17.50
CA LEU A 22 15.26 -11.23 16.47
C LEU A 22 16.32 -10.20 16.02
N LYS A 23 17.14 -9.70 16.96
CA LYS A 23 18.24 -8.76 16.65
C LYS A 23 19.42 -9.41 15.89
N ARG A 24 19.48 -10.75 15.84
CA ARG A 24 20.61 -11.49 15.27
C ARG A 24 20.46 -11.81 13.79
N GLU A 25 19.28 -11.57 13.21
CA GLU A 25 18.97 -11.87 11.80
C GLU A 25 18.73 -10.62 10.95
N GLU A 26 19.34 -9.48 11.30
CA GLU A 26 19.44 -8.35 10.38
C GLU A 26 20.43 -8.69 9.26
N GLN A 27 19.97 -9.46 8.27
CA GLN A 27 20.71 -9.67 7.04
C GLN A 27 20.75 -8.33 6.27
N PRO A 28 21.93 -7.91 5.75
CA PRO A 28 22.01 -6.72 4.93
C PRO A 28 21.14 -6.90 3.67
N TYR A 29 20.29 -5.93 3.39
CA TYR A 29 19.44 -5.97 2.20
C TYR A 29 20.32 -5.92 0.95
N ASN A 30 20.24 -6.95 0.10
CA ASN A 30 21.00 -7.00 -1.14
C ASN A 30 20.25 -6.24 -2.24
N PHE A 31 20.68 -5.01 -2.53
CA PHE A 31 20.08 -4.19 -3.59
C PHE A 31 20.39 -4.70 -5.00
N ASP A 32 21.47 -5.47 -5.19
CA ASP A 32 21.85 -6.05 -6.50
C ASP A 32 21.03 -7.30 -6.84
N ASN A 33 20.47 -7.97 -5.83
CA ASN A 33 19.60 -9.13 -5.99
C ASN A 33 18.43 -9.07 -5.00
N PRO A 34 17.43 -8.20 -5.25
CA PRO A 34 16.30 -8.04 -4.36
C PRO A 34 15.39 -9.29 -4.40
N GLU A 35 14.93 -9.75 -3.24
CA GLU A 35 13.96 -10.86 -3.15
C GLU A 35 12.64 -10.53 -3.85
N PHE A 36 12.32 -9.24 -3.97
CA PHE A 36 11.13 -8.74 -4.64
C PHE A 36 11.47 -7.55 -5.54
N THR A 37 11.06 -7.65 -6.80
CA THR A 37 11.12 -6.53 -7.75
C THR A 37 9.70 -6.16 -8.13
N PHE A 38 9.29 -4.92 -7.81
CA PHE A 38 8.02 -4.39 -8.27
C PHE A 38 8.06 -4.17 -9.77
N ILE A 39 7.17 -4.83 -10.51
CA ILE A 39 6.97 -4.60 -11.94
C ILE A 39 5.69 -3.78 -12.10
N PRO A 40 5.77 -2.51 -12.55
CA PRO A 40 4.59 -1.70 -12.79
C PRO A 40 3.69 -2.39 -13.82
N LYS A 41 2.39 -2.49 -13.54
CA LYS A 41 1.42 -2.93 -14.55
C LYS A 41 1.34 -1.84 -15.62
N GLY A 42 1.46 -2.22 -16.89
CA GLY A 42 1.38 -1.26 -18.01
C GLY A 42 0.01 -0.61 -18.18
N VAL A 43 -1.05 -1.20 -17.61
CA VAL A 43 -2.42 -0.66 -17.65
C VAL A 43 -2.92 -0.39 -16.23
N HIS A 44 -3.46 0.82 -16.03
CA HIS A 44 -3.92 1.30 -14.73
C HIS A 44 -5.43 1.62 -14.76
N ASN A 45 -6.14 1.23 -13.70
CA ASN A 45 -7.55 1.59 -13.51
C ASN A 45 -7.65 2.83 -12.62
N TRP A 46 -7.51 4.01 -13.24
CA TRP A 46 -7.58 5.29 -12.54
C TRP A 46 -9.00 5.62 -12.08
N ARG A 47 -9.10 6.20 -10.88
CA ARG A 47 -10.32 6.84 -10.36
C ARG A 47 -9.94 8.18 -9.76
N GLN A 48 -10.76 9.21 -9.98
CA GLN A 48 -10.51 10.51 -9.37
C GLN A 48 -11.05 10.55 -7.93
N GLU A 49 -10.19 10.93 -6.99
CA GLU A 49 -10.51 11.16 -5.58
C GLU A 49 -9.96 12.53 -5.18
N GLY A 50 -10.83 13.56 -5.20
CA GLY A 50 -10.42 14.95 -4.99
C GLY A 50 -9.44 15.42 -6.07
N PRO A 51 -8.28 16.02 -5.71
CA PRO A 51 -7.27 16.47 -6.68
C PRO A 51 -6.29 15.36 -7.11
N TYR A 52 -6.59 14.10 -6.80
CA TYR A 52 -5.74 12.96 -7.13
C TYR A 52 -6.43 12.00 -8.12
N CYS A 53 -5.65 11.42 -9.04
CA CYS A 53 -5.98 10.19 -9.73
C CYS A 53 -5.37 9.02 -8.94
N VAL A 54 -6.21 8.10 -8.48
CA VAL A 54 -5.82 6.95 -7.65
C VAL A 54 -5.94 5.67 -8.46
N CYS A 55 -4.92 4.82 -8.37
CA CYS A 55 -4.89 3.48 -8.95
C CYS A 55 -4.77 2.44 -7.83
N ARG A 56 -5.78 1.58 -7.73
CA ARG A 56 -5.81 0.43 -6.80
C ARG A 56 -5.69 -0.92 -7.52
N SER A 57 -5.41 -0.93 -8.83
CA SER A 57 -5.24 -2.17 -9.61
C SER A 57 -3.80 -2.71 -9.59
N CYS A 58 -2.84 -1.90 -9.16
CA CYS A 58 -1.43 -2.28 -9.01
C CYS A 58 -1.17 -2.88 -7.63
N GLU A 59 -0.11 -3.68 -7.53
CA GLU A 59 0.31 -4.30 -6.27
C GLU A 59 0.66 -3.25 -5.20
N ILE A 60 1.33 -2.19 -5.62
CA ILE A 60 1.50 -0.99 -4.81
C ILE A 60 0.38 -0.03 -5.19
N HIS A 61 -0.48 0.32 -4.23
CA HIS A 61 -1.46 1.38 -4.44
C HIS A 61 -0.76 2.71 -4.60
N HIS A 62 -1.14 3.47 -5.63
CA HIS A 62 -0.48 4.73 -5.93
C HIS A 62 -1.48 5.80 -6.40
N ALA A 63 -1.09 7.05 -6.21
CA ALA A 63 -1.88 8.21 -6.59
C ALA A 63 -1.00 9.27 -7.25
N VAL A 64 -1.59 10.02 -8.18
CA VAL A 64 -0.94 11.14 -8.87
C VAL A 64 -1.76 12.39 -8.61
N PHE A 65 -1.11 13.45 -8.11
CA PHE A 65 -1.76 14.75 -7.95
C PHE A 65 -1.95 15.39 -9.34
N ILE A 66 -3.20 15.68 -9.69
CA ILE A 66 -3.55 16.26 -11.00
C ILE A 66 -3.89 17.76 -10.92
N GLY A 67 -4.00 18.31 -9.71
CA GLY A 67 -4.42 19.71 -9.48
C GLY A 67 -5.90 19.83 -9.11
N ILE A 68 -6.25 20.94 -8.44
CA ILE A 68 -7.64 21.24 -8.03
C ILE A 68 -8.50 21.75 -9.21
N ASP A 69 -7.84 22.22 -10.25
CA ASP A 69 -8.39 22.82 -11.46
C ASP A 69 -8.61 21.79 -12.57
N LYS A 70 -8.24 20.52 -12.36
CA LYS A 70 -8.40 19.44 -13.34
C LYS A 70 -9.45 18.42 -12.93
N MET A 71 -10.12 17.87 -13.93
CA MET A 71 -11.08 16.80 -13.82
C MET A 71 -10.74 15.68 -14.81
N MET A 72 -10.68 14.46 -14.32
CA MET A 72 -10.57 13.26 -15.12
C MET A 72 -11.91 12.95 -15.76
N ILE A 73 -11.93 12.89 -17.09
CA ILE A 73 -13.16 12.65 -17.88
C ILE A 73 -13.21 11.24 -18.47
N GLY A 74 -12.12 10.48 -18.39
CA GLY A 74 -12.03 9.13 -18.93
C GLY A 74 -10.63 8.58 -18.87
N ILE A 75 -10.44 7.42 -19.49
CA ILE A 75 -9.17 6.73 -19.68
C ILE A 75 -9.04 6.44 -21.18
N ASP A 76 -7.86 6.63 -21.76
CA ASP A 76 -7.58 6.32 -23.15
C ASP A 76 -7.30 4.82 -23.39
N GLU A 77 -7.01 4.45 -24.64
CA GLU A 77 -6.70 3.06 -25.03
C GLU A 77 -5.43 2.49 -24.38
N ASN A 78 -4.55 3.34 -23.86
CA ASN A 78 -3.30 2.96 -23.21
C ASN A 78 -3.42 2.91 -21.67
N GLY A 79 -4.60 3.17 -21.12
CA GLY A 79 -4.79 3.22 -19.67
C GLY A 79 -4.36 4.55 -19.02
N VAL A 80 -4.19 5.61 -19.82
CA VAL A 80 -3.78 6.94 -19.34
C VAL A 80 -5.03 7.80 -19.07
N PRO A 81 -5.10 8.51 -17.93
CA PRO A 81 -6.26 9.31 -17.58
C PRO A 81 -6.32 10.57 -18.46
N ILE A 82 -7.49 10.83 -19.04
CA ILE A 82 -7.77 12.02 -19.84
C ILE A 82 -8.22 13.13 -18.89
N LEU A 83 -7.48 14.24 -18.86
CA LEU A 83 -7.74 15.36 -17.96
C LEU A 83 -8.28 16.57 -18.73
N LYS A 84 -9.24 17.28 -18.13
CA LYS A 84 -9.78 18.54 -18.62
C LYS A 84 -9.72 19.59 -17.52
N SER A 85 -9.44 20.84 -17.88
CA SER A 85 -9.63 21.96 -16.94
C SER A 85 -11.11 22.08 -16.56
N ARG A 86 -11.36 22.42 -15.30
CA ARG A 86 -12.70 22.77 -14.80
C ARG A 86 -13.24 24.04 -15.44
#